data_AF-A0A3D2W762-F1
#
_entry.id   AF-A0A3D2W762-F1
#
_cell.length_a   1.000
_cell.length_b   1.000
_cell.length_c   1.000
_cell.angle_alpha   90.00
_cell.angle_beta   90.00
_cell.angle_gamma   90.00
#
_symmetry.space_group_name_H-M   'P 1'
#
loop_
_entity.id
_entity.type
_entity.pdbx_description
1 polymer ?
#
loop_
_entity_poly.entity_id
_entity_poly.type
_entity_poly.pdbx_seq_one_letter_code
_entity_poly.pdbx_strand_id
1 'polypeptide(L)'
;MEQNSLFDDRSTAGPLADRMRPESLDDYAGQKHLLSEGKILRRMIDRDEVQSMIFWGPPGVGKTTLARIIARCTKANFIIFSA
;
A
#
# COMPACT_ATOMS: atom_id res chain seq x y z
N MET A 1 7.15 38.04 -10.66
CA MET A 1 7.29 36.72 -11.33
C MET A 1 7.83 35.77 -10.28
N GLU A 2 6.98 34.95 -9.69
CA GLU A 2 7.45 33.88 -8.81
C GLU A 2 8.09 32.80 -9.68
N GLN A 3 9.40 32.59 -9.50
CA GLN A 3 10.07 31.42 -10.06
C GLN A 3 9.66 30.24 -9.20
N ASN A 4 8.66 29.47 -9.64
CA ASN A 4 8.38 28.18 -9.02
C ASN A 4 9.60 27.28 -9.27
N SER A 5 10.24 26.84 -8.19
CA SER A 5 11.41 25.96 -8.24
C SER A 5 11.02 24.64 -8.89
N LEU A 6 11.87 24.12 -9.77
CA LEU A 6 11.72 22.79 -10.39
C LEU A 6 11.55 21.65 -9.36
N PHE A 7 11.87 21.94 -8.09
CA PHE A 7 11.82 21.00 -6.97
C PHE A 7 10.73 21.32 -5.92
N ASP A 8 9.88 22.32 -6.15
CA ASP A 8 8.83 22.72 -5.18
C ASP A 8 7.62 21.78 -5.19
N ASP A 9 7.36 21.07 -6.29
CA ASP A 9 6.22 20.16 -6.38
C ASP A 9 6.63 18.70 -6.10
N ARG A 10 6.96 18.41 -4.84
CA ARG A 10 7.37 17.06 -4.41
C ARG A 10 6.24 16.02 -4.43
N SER A 11 4.99 16.46 -4.60
CA SER A 11 3.84 15.55 -4.74
C SER A 11 3.82 14.85 -6.11
N THR A 12 4.35 15.50 -7.14
CA THR A 12 4.41 15.00 -8.53
C THR A 12 5.81 14.46 -8.91
N ALA A 13 6.84 14.74 -8.12
CA ALA A 13 8.24 14.43 -8.42
C ALA A 13 8.70 12.97 -8.14
N GLY A 14 7.84 12.11 -7.58
CA GLY A 14 8.18 10.71 -7.29
C GLY A 14 8.17 9.80 -8.54
N PRO A 15 8.88 8.65 -8.51
CA PRO A 15 8.80 7.64 -9.57
C PRO A 15 7.34 7.27 -9.87
N LEU A 16 7.02 7.02 -11.15
CA LEU A 16 5.64 6.68 -11.57
C LEU A 16 5.09 5.50 -10.76
N ALA A 17 5.92 4.50 -10.49
CA ALA A 17 5.53 3.32 -9.71
C ALA A 17 5.05 3.67 -8.29
N ASP A 18 5.60 4.72 -7.66
CA ASP A 18 5.15 5.16 -6.34
C ASP A 18 3.86 5.95 -6.41
N ARG A 19 3.67 6.75 -7.47
CA ARG A 19 2.45 7.51 -7.73
C ARG A 19 1.27 6.62 -8.13
N MET A 20 1.52 5.51 -8.80
CA MET A 20 0.50 4.55 -9.26
C MET A 20 0.13 3.50 -8.20
N ARG A 21 0.65 3.59 -6.97
CA ARG A 21 0.31 2.61 -5.94
C ARG A 21 -1.17 2.74 -5.57
N PRO A 22 -1.94 1.63 -5.57
CA PRO A 22 -3.33 1.65 -5.10
C PRO A 22 -3.46 2.17 -3.68
N GLU A 23 -4.59 2.83 -3.42
CA GLU A 23 -4.87 3.46 -2.14
C GLU A 23 -5.78 2.61 -1.25
N SER A 24 -6.60 1.75 -1.86
CA SER A 24 -7.53 0.83 -1.21
C SER A 24 -7.30 -0.62 -1.63
N LEU A 25 -7.94 -1.55 -0.91
CA LEU A 25 -7.92 -2.98 -1.28
C LEU A 25 -8.70 -3.24 -2.58
N ASP A 26 -9.67 -2.39 -2.91
CA ASP A 26 -10.51 -2.56 -4.10
C ASP A 26 -9.77 -2.11 -5.38
N ASP A 27 -8.81 -1.19 -5.24
CA ASP A 27 -7.90 -0.77 -6.31
C ASP A 27 -6.72 -1.75 -6.51
N TYR A 28 -6.56 -2.72 -5.60
CA TYR A 28 -5.42 -3.63 -5.65
C TYR A 28 -5.55 -4.63 -6.79
N ALA A 29 -4.63 -4.56 -7.75
CA ALA A 29 -4.62 -5.45 -8.90
C ALA A 29 -4.19 -6.88 -8.51
N GLY A 30 -5.06 -7.86 -8.80
CA GLY A 30 -4.79 -9.27 -8.56
C GLY A 30 -5.09 -9.72 -7.13
N GLN A 31 -4.57 -10.88 -6.73
CA GLN A 31 -4.73 -11.44 -5.37
C GLN A 31 -6.18 -11.57 -4.86
N LYS A 32 -7.18 -11.65 -5.76
CA LYS A 32 -8.61 -11.79 -5.42
C LYS A 32 -8.89 -12.98 -4.49
N HIS A 33 -8.16 -14.07 -4.66
CA HIS A 33 -8.29 -15.25 -3.81
C HIS A 33 -7.98 -14.97 -2.32
N LEU A 34 -7.18 -13.94 -2.01
CA LEU A 34 -6.86 -13.49 -0.65
C LEU A 34 -7.65 -12.24 -0.21
N LEU A 35 -7.90 -11.29 -1.13
CA LEU A 35 -8.35 -9.94 -0.81
C LEU A 35 -9.82 -9.63 -1.19
N SER A 36 -10.50 -10.55 -1.90
CA SER A 36 -11.92 -10.38 -2.18
C SER A 36 -12.75 -10.40 -0.91
N GLU A 37 -13.93 -9.79 -1.00
CA GLU A 37 -14.90 -9.75 0.10
C GLU A 37 -15.14 -11.15 0.69
N GLY A 38 -15.22 -11.20 2.02
CA GLY A 38 -15.42 -12.46 2.74
C GLY A 38 -14.20 -13.38 2.80
N LYS A 39 -13.06 -13.06 2.18
CA LYS A 39 -11.81 -13.81 2.42
C LYS A 39 -11.22 -13.49 3.78
N ILE A 40 -10.43 -14.43 4.31
CA ILE A 40 -9.92 -14.35 5.70
C ILE A 40 -9.08 -13.09 5.91
N LEU A 41 -8.14 -12.80 5.01
CA LEU A 41 -7.28 -11.63 5.11
C LEU A 41 -8.09 -10.34 4.99
N ARG A 42 -9.03 -10.27 4.03
CA ARG A 42 -9.95 -9.13 3.88
C ARG A 42 -10.74 -8.87 5.17
N ARG A 43 -11.35 -9.90 5.76
CA ARG A 43 -12.09 -9.78 7.02
C ARG A 43 -11.22 -9.31 8.19
N MET A 44 -10.00 -9.82 8.31
CA MET A 44 -9.07 -9.41 9.38
C MET A 44 -8.69 -7.94 9.24
N ILE A 45 -8.47 -7.46 8.01
CA ILE A 45 -8.17 -6.05 7.74
C ILE A 45 -9.40 -5.18 8.04
N ASP A 46 -10.58 -5.55 7.52
CA ASP A 46 -11.82 -4.78 7.69
C ASP A 46 -12.24 -4.67 9.17
N ARG A 47 -11.83 -5.63 10.01
CA ARG A 47 -12.12 -5.66 11.46
C ARG A 47 -11.03 -5.07 12.34
N ASP A 48 -9.92 -4.59 11.76
CA ASP A 48 -8.76 -4.11 12.53
C ASP A 48 -8.15 -5.21 13.45
N GLU A 49 -8.22 -6.47 13.04
CA GLU A 49 -7.76 -7.67 13.78
C GLU A 49 -6.47 -8.28 13.21
N VAL A 50 -5.69 -7.47 12.48
CA VAL A 50 -4.52 -7.91 11.73
C VAL A 50 -3.41 -8.40 12.68
N GLN A 51 -2.96 -9.63 12.45
CA GLN A 51 -1.86 -10.27 13.20
C GLN A 51 -0.51 -10.03 12.50
N SER A 52 0.59 -10.42 13.15
CA SER A 52 1.91 -10.46 12.52
C SER A 52 1.90 -11.37 11.28
N MET A 53 2.38 -10.85 10.14
CA MET A 53 2.38 -11.54 8.85
C MET A 53 3.70 -11.37 8.12
N ILE A 54 4.06 -12.37 7.31
CA ILE A 54 5.16 -12.30 6.35
C ILE A 54 4.57 -12.40 4.95
N PHE A 55 4.78 -11.37 4.12
CA PHE A 55 4.44 -11.44 2.70
C PHE A 55 5.62 -11.99 1.91
N TRP A 56 5.43 -13.12 1.24
CA TRP A 56 6.45 -13.75 0.39
C TRP A 56 5.99 -13.78 -1.07
N GLY A 57 6.94 -13.60 -1.98
CA GLY A 57 6.71 -13.67 -3.43
C GLY A 57 7.75 -12.89 -4.24
N PRO A 58 7.73 -13.01 -5.57
CA PRO A 58 8.66 -12.33 -6.48
C PRO A 58 8.70 -10.80 -6.32
N PRO A 59 9.75 -10.10 -6.78
CA PRO A 59 9.77 -8.64 -6.81
C PRO A 59 8.61 -8.10 -7.66
N GLY A 60 8.04 -6.94 -7.28
CA GLY A 60 6.97 -6.28 -8.03
C GLY A 60 5.55 -6.79 -7.79
N VAL A 61 5.32 -7.87 -7.02
CA VAL A 61 3.95 -8.39 -6.76
C VAL A 61 3.11 -7.59 -5.76
N GLY A 62 3.60 -6.42 -5.33
CA GLY A 62 2.85 -5.47 -4.50
C GLY A 62 2.92 -5.67 -2.98
N LYS A 63 3.85 -6.47 -2.45
CA LYS A 63 4.01 -6.73 -0.99
C LYS A 63 4.04 -5.46 -0.14
N THR A 64 4.91 -4.51 -0.50
CA THR A 64 5.06 -3.23 0.21
C THR A 64 3.82 -2.36 0.06
N THR A 65 3.16 -2.42 -1.09
CA THR A 65 1.91 -1.70 -1.35
C THR A 65 0.76 -2.27 -0.50
N LEU A 66 0.64 -3.59 -0.40
CA LEU A 66 -0.35 -4.24 0.44
C LEU A 66 -0.16 -3.88 1.91
N ALA A 67 1.08 -3.93 2.42
CA ALA A 67 1.38 -3.52 3.80
C ALA A 67 0.97 -2.06 4.07
N ARG A 68 1.18 -1.16 3.09
CA ARG A 68 0.77 0.24 3.17
C ARG A 68 -0.75 0.39 3.21
N ILE A 69 -1.48 -0.32 2.34
CA ILE A 69 -2.95 -0.27 2.30
C ILE A 69 -3.52 -0.82 3.61
N ILE A 70 -2.99 -1.93 4.13
CA ILE A 70 -3.41 -2.49 5.41
C ILE A 70 -3.29 -1.45 6.52
N ALA A 71 -2.15 -0.78 6.65
CA ALA A 71 -1.96 0.28 7.65
C ALA A 71 -2.88 1.49 7.48
N ARG A 72 -3.36 1.76 6.25
CA ARG A 72 -4.38 2.80 6.00
C ARG A 72 -5.79 2.35 6.40
N CYS A 73 -6.10 1.07 6.23
CA CYS A 73 -7.39 0.49 6.59
C CYS A 73 -7.51 0.23 8.10
N THR A 74 -6.39 0.05 8.80
CA THR A 74 -6.30 -0.21 10.23
C THR A 74 -5.84 1.02 10.99
N LYS A 75 -5.77 0.92 12.33
CA LYS A 75 -5.20 1.99 13.18
C LYS A 75 -3.68 1.86 13.34
N ALA A 76 -3.00 1.18 12.42
CA ALA A 76 -1.58 0.88 12.53
C ALA A 76 -0.69 2.01 12.00
N ASN A 77 0.51 2.14 12.57
CA ASN A 77 1.56 2.99 12.01
C ASN A 77 2.32 2.23 10.93
N PHE A 78 2.61 2.90 9.81
CA PHE A 78 3.40 2.34 8.72
C PHE A 78 4.83 2.86 8.73
N ILE A 79 5.80 1.97 8.98
CA ILE A 79 7.23 2.28 8.94
C ILE A 79 7.88 1.39 7.89
N ILE A 80 8.53 2.01 6.90
CA ILE A 80 9.36 1.29 5.93
C ILE A 80 10.77 1.24 6.48
N PHE A 81 11.34 0.03 6.55
CA PHE A 81 12.73 -0.19 6.90
C PHE A 81 13.36 -1.14 5.89
N SER A 82 14.53 -0.79 5.39
CA SER A 82 15.41 -1.63 4.56
C SER A 82 16.83 -1.36 5.04
N ALA A 83 17.52 -2.42 5.46
CA ALA A 83 18.93 -2.41 5.84
C ALA A 83 19.79 -2.97 4.71
#